data_AF-A0A2E2WXV2-F1
#
_entry.id   AF-A0A2E2WXV2-F1
#
_cell.length_a   1.000
_cell.length_b   1.000
_cell.length_c   1.000
_cell.angle_alpha   90.00
_cell.angle_beta   90.00
_cell.angle_gamma   90.00
#
_symmetry.space_group_name_H-M   'P 1'
#
loop_
_entity.id
_entity.type
_entity.pdbx_description
1 polymer ?
#
loop_
_entity_poly.entity_id
_entity_poly.type
_entity_poly.pdbx_seq_one_letter_code
_entity_poly.pdbx_strand_id
1 'polypeptide(L)' 'MSLRLSVLDQSPVPEGSTPGDALRNTIDLARRCEAMGYHRYWVAEHHGMT' A
#
# COMPACT_ATOMS: atom_id res chain seq x y z
N MET A 1 0.09 -16.72 21.81
CA MET A 1 -0.09 -16.44 20.37
C MET A 1 0.74 -15.22 20.03
N SER A 2 1.51 -15.25 18.93
CA SER A 2 2.23 -14.06 18.44
C SER A 2 1.27 -13.11 17.72
N LEU A 3 1.48 -11.81 17.86
CA LEU A 3 0.72 -10.79 17.14
C LEU A 3 1.05 -10.89 15.64
N ARG A 4 0.02 -10.95 14.79
CA ARG A 4 0.20 -10.92 13.33
C ARG A 4 0.15 -9.49 12.83
N LEU A 5 1.16 -9.09 12.05
CA LEU A 5 1.20 -7.78 11.40
C LEU A 5 0.53 -7.85 10.01
N SER A 6 -0.16 -6.80 9.61
CA SER A 6 -0.80 -6.63 8.29
C SER A 6 -0.69 -5.17 7.87
N VAL A 7 -0.92 -4.87 6.59
CA VAL A 7 -0.85 -3.51 6.04
C VAL A 7 -2.19 -3.09 5.45
N LEU A 8 -2.55 -1.82 5.67
CA LEU A 8 -3.59 -1.10 4.95
C LEU A 8 -2.91 0.02 4.14
N ASP A 9 -3.02 -0.07 2.82
CA ASP A 9 -2.46 0.89 1.89
C ASP A 9 -3.56 1.78 1.29
N GLN A 10 -3.33 3.10 1.34
CA GLN A 10 -4.22 4.12 0.77
C GLN A 10 -3.78 4.58 -0.62
N SER A 11 -2.69 4.02 -1.16
CA SER A 11 -2.07 4.44 -2.43
C SER A 11 -1.86 5.96 -2.51
N PRO A 12 -1.19 6.59 -1.51
CA PRO A 12 -1.04 8.05 -1.50
C PRO A 12 -0.25 8.51 -2.73
N VAL A 13 -0.58 9.71 -3.22
CA VAL A 13 0.18 10.39 -4.28
C VAL A 13 1.07 11.45 -3.61
N PRO A 14 2.37 11.18 -3.40
CA PRO A 14 3.30 12.20 -2.90
C PRO A 14 3.30 13.46 -3.76
N GLU A 15 3.62 14.59 -3.14
CA GLU A 15 3.86 15.84 -3.85
C GLU A 15 4.92 15.65 -4.95
N GLY A 16 4.64 16.18 -6.14
CA GLY A 16 5.52 16.05 -7.30
C GLY A 16 5.51 14.69 -8.01
N SER A 17 4.64 13.75 -7.60
CA SER A 17 4.46 12.46 -8.27
C SER A 17 3.13 12.36 -9.01
N THR A 18 2.99 11.32 -9.84
CA THR A 18 1.73 11.05 -10.54
C THR A 18 0.92 9.94 -9.84
N PRO A 19 -0.40 9.85 -10.07
CA PRO A 19 -1.19 8.70 -9.62
C PRO A 19 -0.65 7.35 -10.12
N GLY A 20 -0.04 7.31 -11.32
CA GLY A 20 0.62 6.11 -11.82
C GLY A 20 1.83 5.69 -10.97
N ASP A 21 2.55 6.65 -10.41
CA ASP A 21 3.67 6.38 -9.49
C ASP A 21 3.18 5.84 -8.15
N ALA A 22 2.08 6.39 -7.63
CA ALA A 22 1.43 5.86 -6.43
C ALA A 22 1.05 4.38 -6.59
N LEU A 23 0.44 4.00 -7.73
CA LEU A 23 0.11 2.60 -8.01
C LEU A 23 1.36 1.70 -8.11
N ARG A 24 2.46 2.20 -8.70
CA ARG A 24 3.73 1.46 -8.73
C ARG A 24 4.31 1.28 -7.33
N ASN A 25 4.22 2.29 -6.47
CA ASN A 25 4.65 2.23 -5.08
C ASN A 25 3.82 1.21 -4.27
N THR A 26 2.50 1.16 -4.48
CA THR A 26 1.61 0.14 -3.89
C THR A 26 2.05 -1.28 -4.28
N ILE A 27 2.39 -1.51 -5.55
CA ILE A 27 2.88 -2.82 -6.01
C ILE A 27 4.24 -3.17 -5.36
N ASP A 28 5.17 -2.22 -5.28
CA ASP A 28 6.48 -2.46 -4.64
C ASP A 28 6.32 -2.77 -3.15
N LEU A 29 5.47 -2.01 -2.45
CA LEU A 29 5.19 -2.24 -1.03
C LEU A 29 4.55 -3.60 -0.79
N ALA A 30 3.55 -4.00 -1.60
CA ALA A 30 2.92 -5.32 -1.50
C ALA A 30 3.95 -6.46 -1.62
N ARG A 31 4.85 -6.39 -2.60
CA ARG A 31 5.94 -7.37 -2.79
C ARG A 31 6.88 -7.43 -1.58
N ARG A 32 7.25 -6.28 -1.01
CA ARG A 32 8.10 -6.22 0.18
C ARG A 32 7.39 -6.79 1.41
N CYS A 33 6.11 -6.49 1.59
CA CYS A 33 5.30 -7.04 2.69
C CYS A 33 5.18 -8.57 2.60
N GLU A 34 5.02 -9.11 1.39
CA GLU A 34 5.04 -10.56 1.15
C GLU A 34 6.39 -11.16 1.56
N ALA A 35 7.50 -10.59 1.08
CA ALA A 35 8.85 -11.06 1.42
C ALA A 35 9.15 -10.98 2.94
N MET A 36 8.58 -10.01 3.64
CA MET A 36 8.71 -9.83 5.09
C MET A 36 7.73 -10.68 5.92
N GLY A 37 6.81 -11.43 5.29
CA GLY A 37 5.88 -12.32 5.98
C GLY A 37 4.70 -11.62 6.66
N TYR A 38 4.27 -10.46 6.15
CA TYR A 38 3.02 -9.83 6.60
C TYR A 38 1.82 -10.73 6.28
N HIS A 39 0.84 -10.74 7.19
CA HIS A 39 -0.27 -11.67 7.13
C HIS A 39 -1.32 -11.30 6.06
N ARG A 40 -1.59 -10.00 5.88
CA ARG A 40 -2.54 -9.47 4.89
C ARG A 40 -2.06 -8.14 4.35
N TYR A 41 -2.47 -7.85 3.13
CA TYR A 41 -2.33 -6.56 2.47
C TYR A 41 -3.70 -6.11 1.99
N TRP A 42 -4.15 -4.93 2.44
CA TRP A 42 -5.42 -4.33 2.05
C TRP A 42 -5.18 -3.04 1.30
N VAL A 43 -6.03 -2.77 0.32
CA VAL A 43 -6.04 -1.53 -0.45
C VAL A 43 -7.36 -0.82 -0.18
N ALA A 44 -7.28 0.45 0.18
CA ALA A 44 -8.46 1.30 0.36
C ALA A 44 -8.96 1.84 -1.00
N GLU A 45 -10.24 2.19 -1.05
CA GLU A 45 -10.85 2.86 -2.19
C GLU A 45 -11.22 4.29 -1.80
N HIS A 46 -10.85 5.25 -2.64
CA HIS A 46 -11.11 6.66 -2.40
C HIS A 46 -11.61 7.35 -3.68
N HIS A 47 -12.60 8.23 -3.54
CA HIS A 47 -13.15 9.06 -4.62
C HIS A 47 -13.11 10.53 -4.20
N GLY A 48 -12.90 11.44 -5.15
CA GLY A 48 -12.95 12.88 -4.88
C GLY A 48 -11.80 13.41 -4.02
N MET A 49 -10.65 12.73 -4.03
CA MET A 49 -9.42 13.25 -3.44
C MET A 49 -8.88 14.39 -4.31
N THR A 50 -9.27 15.62 -3.99
CA THR A 50 -8.71 16.86 -4.53
C THR A 50 -7.46 17.26 -3.79
#